data_AF-A0A260ZN11-F1
#
_entry.id   AF-A0A260ZN11-F1
#
_cell.length_a   1.000
_cell.length_b   1.000
_cell.length_c   1.000
_cell.angle_alpha   90.00
_cell.angle_beta   90.00
_cell.angle_gamma   90.00
#
_symmetry.space_group_name_H-M   'P 1'
#
loop_
_entity.id
_entity.type
_entity.pdbx_description
1 polymer ?
#
loop_
_entity_poly.entity_id
_entity_poly.type
_entity_poly.pdbx_seq_one_letter_code
_entity_poly.pdbx_strand_id
1 'polypeptide(L)'
;MYHPNNGNNTFWFPPGTQQDDSRLAALEKRADNLTTTYYVQVIKINDLTEENHKLKTYIHSLQAHCQTVQSQKTELEKKVEDCESKCTILECEARVKDDEIQKLRDEVKKLREENAAARLEPHFHAGALPVADSTHQIHYLAPSPDIPPFNFTPSPPNLTPLVIEGTTQHSDNEFFVPEFIREEIVEQEENIDDQMKEFRDAIKFSRENFYSEELMDYDLSSYLFNPDGKKVVPQLVLDLGTPSDFYETVNKEVMNCSKWEDLSSTVQRNWRNKLKKTKEIQKKQEKAGMIKVQKQQQVKTRTLRRRKN
;
A
#
# COMPACT_ATOMS: atom_id res chain seq x y z
N MET A 1 26.48 -105.46 39.00
CA MET A 1 25.57 -105.36 37.84
C MET A 1 24.27 -104.73 38.34
N TYR A 2 23.80 -103.72 37.61
CA TYR A 2 22.47 -103.08 37.63
C TYR A 2 22.12 -101.99 38.67
N HIS A 3 21.65 -100.89 38.07
CA HIS A 3 21.35 -99.54 38.55
C HIS A 3 20.04 -99.42 39.34
N PRO A 4 19.85 -98.28 40.04
CA PRO A 4 18.54 -97.67 40.12
C PRO A 4 18.51 -96.21 39.60
N ASN A 5 17.40 -95.90 38.92
CA ASN A 5 16.70 -94.62 38.85
C ASN A 5 17.45 -93.38 38.31
N ASN A 6 17.41 -93.20 36.99
CA ASN A 6 17.33 -91.85 36.40
C ASN A 6 15.85 -91.47 36.28
N GLY A 7 15.36 -90.71 37.26
CA GLY A 7 14.07 -90.05 37.18
C GLY A 7 14.08 -89.05 36.03
N ASN A 8 13.12 -89.21 35.11
CA ASN A 8 12.74 -88.21 34.13
C ASN A 8 12.29 -86.94 34.86
N ASN A 9 13.18 -85.97 35.03
CA ASN A 9 12.79 -84.58 35.26
C ASN A 9 12.41 -83.97 33.92
N THR A 10 11.21 -84.30 33.44
CA THR A 10 10.56 -83.53 32.38
C THR A 10 10.24 -82.17 32.97
N PHE A 11 11.03 -81.16 32.60
CA PHE A 11 10.82 -79.76 32.98
C PHE A 11 9.50 -79.30 32.32
N TRP A 12 8.40 -79.42 33.06
CA TRP A 12 7.11 -78.88 32.67
C TRP A 12 7.18 -77.35 32.82
N PHE A 13 7.29 -76.64 31.69
CA PHE A 13 7.04 -75.20 31.69
C PHE A 13 5.55 -74.97 32.06
N PRO A 14 5.24 -74.03 32.97
CA PRO A 14 3.86 -73.75 33.31
C PRO A 14 3.12 -73.22 32.07
N PRO A 15 1.84 -73.59 31.85
CA PRO A 15 1.04 -73.03 30.77
C PRO A 15 0.68 -71.58 31.13
N GLY A 16 1.54 -70.63 30.76
CA GLY A 16 1.37 -69.19 30.98
C GLY A 16 1.90 -68.29 29.86
N THR A 17 2.35 -68.85 28.73
CA THR A 17 3.04 -68.11 27.66
C THR A 17 2.14 -67.18 26.85
N GLN A 18 0.83 -67.42 26.83
CA GLN A 18 -0.11 -66.65 26.01
C GLN A 18 -0.26 -65.19 26.45
N GLN A 19 -0.05 -64.92 27.75
CA GLN A 19 -0.09 -63.57 28.31
C GLN A 19 1.20 -62.80 28.03
N ASP A 20 2.35 -63.47 27.99
CA ASP A 20 3.63 -62.85 27.67
C ASP A 20 3.77 -62.57 26.16
N ASP A 21 3.27 -63.46 25.31
CA ASP A 21 3.23 -63.25 23.85
C ASP A 21 2.32 -62.05 23.48
N SER A 22 1.17 -61.91 24.16
CA SER A 22 0.26 -60.79 23.97
C SER A 22 0.86 -59.45 24.41
N ARG A 23 1.68 -59.46 25.48
CA ARG A 23 2.39 -58.27 25.97
C ARG A 23 3.53 -57.89 25.05
N LEU A 24 4.25 -58.87 24.51
CA LEU A 24 5.33 -58.64 23.54
C LEU A 24 4.78 -58.03 22.26
N ALA A 25 3.71 -58.59 21.69
CA ALA A 25 3.04 -58.05 20.50
C ALA A 25 2.50 -56.62 20.73
N ALA A 26 1.99 -56.32 21.93
CA ALA A 26 1.56 -54.97 22.28
C ALA A 26 2.73 -53.96 22.36
N LEU A 27 3.89 -54.41 22.84
CA LEU A 27 5.11 -53.58 22.89
C LEU A 27 5.68 -53.34 21.50
N GLU A 28 5.72 -54.36 20.63
CA GLU A 28 6.14 -54.23 19.23
C GLU A 28 5.25 -53.24 18.49
N LYS A 29 3.92 -53.39 18.59
CA LYS A 29 2.95 -52.45 18.00
C LYS A 29 3.15 -51.02 18.53
N ARG A 30 3.49 -50.86 19.81
CA ARG A 30 3.77 -49.54 20.40
C ARG A 30 5.09 -48.96 19.88
N ALA A 31 6.11 -49.79 19.68
CA ALA A 31 7.39 -49.38 19.11
C ALA A 31 7.24 -48.94 17.66
N ASP A 32 6.45 -49.67 16.85
CA ASP A 32 6.13 -49.30 15.48
C ASP A 32 5.36 -47.97 15.42
N ASN A 33 4.32 -47.83 16.23
CA ASN A 33 3.55 -46.59 16.31
C ASN A 33 4.42 -45.39 16.72
N LEU A 34 5.32 -45.57 17.68
CA LEU A 34 6.24 -44.53 18.12
C LEU A 34 7.23 -44.17 16.99
N THR A 35 7.73 -45.16 16.27
CA THR A 35 8.63 -44.98 15.13
C THR A 35 7.95 -44.20 14.01
N THR A 36 6.72 -44.55 13.64
CA THR A 36 5.92 -43.80 12.66
C THR A 36 5.70 -42.36 13.12
N THR A 37 5.32 -42.16 14.39
CA THR A 37 5.09 -40.83 14.95
C THR A 37 6.37 -39.99 14.92
N TYR A 38 7.51 -40.58 15.27
CA TYR A 38 8.82 -39.93 15.19
C TYR A 38 9.13 -39.45 13.78
N TYR A 39 8.97 -40.31 12.76
CA TYR A 39 9.23 -39.90 11.38
C TYR A 39 8.30 -38.78 10.89
N VAL A 40 7.00 -38.84 11.22
CA VAL A 40 6.05 -37.77 10.89
C VAL A 40 6.48 -36.45 11.54
N GLN A 41 6.91 -36.48 12.80
CA GLN A 41 7.41 -35.30 13.49
C GLN A 41 8.69 -34.75 12.85
N VAL A 42 9.63 -35.61 12.46
CA VAL A 42 10.87 -35.21 11.77
C VAL A 42 10.56 -34.51 10.44
N ILE A 43 9.63 -35.05 9.64
CA ILE A 43 9.19 -34.42 8.38
C ILE A 43 8.60 -33.04 8.67
N LYS A 44 7.67 -32.93 9.63
CA LYS A 44 7.07 -31.64 10.01
C LYS A 44 8.11 -30.63 10.50
N ILE A 45 9.13 -31.06 11.25
CA ILE A 45 10.22 -30.19 11.68
C ILE A 45 11.03 -29.69 10.49
N ASN A 46 11.31 -30.54 9.50
CA ASN A 46 12.02 -30.14 8.29
C ASN A 46 11.22 -29.13 7.46
N ASP A 47 9.93 -29.36 7.26
CA ASP A 47 9.05 -28.43 6.53
C ASP A 47 9.01 -27.05 7.20
N LEU A 48 8.82 -27.03 8.53
CA LEU A 48 8.85 -25.79 9.31
C LEU A 48 10.22 -25.10 9.27
N THR A 49 11.31 -25.87 9.21
CA THR A 49 12.67 -25.33 9.08
C THR A 49 12.88 -24.67 7.73
N GLU A 50 12.37 -25.26 6.65
CA GLU A 50 12.41 -24.69 5.30
C GLU A 50 11.57 -23.42 5.20
N GLU A 51 10.35 -23.41 5.75
CA GLU A 51 9.52 -22.20 5.83
C GLU A 51 10.21 -21.09 6.63
N ASN A 52 10.86 -21.43 7.75
CA ASN A 52 11.63 -20.48 8.54
C ASN A 52 12.77 -19.87 7.72
N HIS A 53 13.45 -20.68 6.90
CA HIS A 53 14.51 -20.20 6.01
C HIS A 53 13.96 -19.25 4.93
N LYS A 54 12.83 -19.61 4.30
CA LYS A 54 12.14 -18.74 3.31
C LYS A 54 11.74 -17.40 3.93
N LEU A 55 11.17 -17.42 5.13
CA LEU A 55 10.79 -16.21 5.87
C LEU A 55 12.00 -15.34 6.21
N LYS A 56 13.12 -15.93 6.65
CA LYS A 56 14.38 -15.19 6.90
C LYS A 56 14.88 -14.49 5.64
N THR A 57 14.88 -15.17 4.51
CA THR A 57 15.29 -14.58 3.22
C THR A 57 14.37 -13.42 2.82
N TYR A 58 13.06 -13.59 3.00
CA TYR A 58 12.09 -12.53 2.74
C TYR A 58 12.29 -11.30 3.64
N ILE A 59 12.56 -11.51 4.94
CA ILE A 59 12.86 -10.44 5.89
C ILE A 59 14.12 -9.66 5.45
N HIS A 60 15.20 -10.35 5.07
CA HIS A 60 16.41 -9.67 4.59
C HIS A 60 16.15 -8.85 3.31
N SER A 61 15.34 -9.38 2.38
CA SER A 61 14.94 -8.65 1.17
C SER A 61 14.15 -7.38 1.51
N LEU A 62 13.18 -7.48 2.43
CA LEU A 62 12.42 -6.32 2.89
C LEU A 62 13.31 -5.28 3.58
N GLN A 63 14.27 -5.72 4.41
CA GLN A 63 15.22 -4.80 5.06
C GLN A 63 16.07 -4.04 4.04
N ALA A 64 16.58 -4.71 3.01
CA ALA A 64 17.33 -4.06 1.94
C ALA A 64 16.46 -3.06 1.16
N HIS A 65 15.20 -3.39 0.92
CA HIS A 65 14.25 -2.47 0.28
C HIS A 65 13.99 -1.24 1.14
N CYS A 66 13.74 -1.40 2.45
CA CYS A 66 13.58 -0.28 3.38
C CYS A 66 14.80 0.65 3.40
N GLN A 67 16.02 0.10 3.40
CA GLN A 67 17.25 0.90 3.33
C GLN A 67 17.37 1.69 2.02
N THR A 68 16.95 1.10 0.90
CA THR A 68 16.94 1.76 -0.41
C THR A 68 15.95 2.92 -0.43
N VAL A 69 14.73 2.69 0.06
CA VAL A 69 13.69 3.74 0.16
C VAL A 69 14.13 4.87 1.10
N GLN A 70 14.77 4.53 2.22
CA GLN A 70 15.30 5.53 3.14
C GLN A 70 16.37 6.41 2.47
N SER A 71 17.27 5.81 1.70
CA SER A 71 18.28 6.55 0.93
C SER A 71 17.62 7.51 -0.08
N GLN A 72 16.61 7.02 -0.83
CA GLN A 72 15.86 7.84 -1.79
C GLN A 72 15.14 9.01 -1.12
N LYS A 73 14.54 8.78 0.05
CA LYS A 73 13.91 9.85 0.84
C LYS A 73 14.91 10.95 1.19
N THR A 74 16.08 10.59 1.71
CA THR A 74 17.11 11.58 2.08
C THR A 74 17.64 12.37 0.87
N GLU A 75 17.72 11.75 -0.30
CA GLU A 75 18.09 12.44 -1.53
C GLU A 75 17.02 13.45 -1.98
N LEU A 76 15.74 13.08 -1.88
CA LEU A 76 14.62 13.97 -2.20
C LEU A 76 14.52 15.14 -1.22
N GLU A 77 14.70 14.90 0.08
CA GLU A 77 14.75 15.97 1.10
C GLU A 77 15.83 17.00 0.76
N LYS A 78 17.04 16.54 0.38
CA LYS A 78 18.12 17.44 -0.06
C LYS A 78 17.76 18.23 -1.32
N LYS A 79 17.06 17.63 -2.28
CA LYS A 79 16.59 18.33 -3.49
C LYS A 79 15.55 19.40 -3.17
N VAL A 80 14.67 19.13 -2.21
CA VAL A 80 13.69 20.12 -1.73
C VAL A 80 14.41 21.31 -1.10
N GLU A 81 15.38 21.07 -0.22
CA GLU A 81 16.18 22.14 0.43
C GLU A 81 16.94 23.01 -0.59
N ASP A 82 17.52 22.40 -1.63
CA ASP A 82 18.17 23.12 -2.74
C ASP A 82 17.17 23.96 -3.55
N CYS A 83 15.97 23.43 -3.82
CA CYS A 83 14.90 24.16 -4.50
C CYS A 83 14.37 25.33 -3.67
N GLU A 84 14.17 25.14 -2.37
CA GLU A 84 13.76 26.21 -1.45
C GLU A 84 14.81 27.32 -1.41
N SER A 85 16.08 26.95 -1.29
CA SER A 85 17.20 27.90 -1.34
C SER A 85 17.20 28.70 -2.66
N LYS A 86 17.03 28.05 -3.80
CA LYS A 86 16.90 28.72 -5.10
C LYS A 86 15.71 29.67 -5.17
N CYS A 87 14.55 29.29 -4.62
CA CYS A 87 13.38 30.16 -4.56
C CYS A 87 13.67 31.43 -3.74
N THR A 88 14.31 31.29 -2.58
CA THR A 88 14.66 32.47 -1.75
C THR A 88 15.61 33.44 -2.45
N ILE A 89 16.57 32.92 -3.22
CA ILE A 89 17.48 33.76 -4.03
C ILE A 89 16.70 34.51 -5.11
N LEU A 90 15.84 33.82 -5.86
CA LEU A 90 15.02 34.42 -6.91
C LEU A 90 14.05 35.47 -6.34
N GLU A 91 13.48 35.24 -5.16
CA GLU A 91 12.65 36.22 -4.47
C GLU A 91 13.45 37.48 -4.08
N CYS A 92 14.70 37.32 -3.64
CA CYS A 92 15.58 38.46 -3.36
C CYS A 92 15.91 39.24 -4.64
N GLU A 93 16.25 38.54 -5.72
CA GLU A 93 16.51 39.16 -7.03
C GLU A 93 15.28 39.92 -7.56
N ALA A 94 14.08 39.34 -7.43
CA ALA A 94 12.84 40.00 -7.82
C ALA A 94 12.60 41.30 -7.04
N ARG A 95 12.81 41.30 -5.71
CA ARG A 95 12.71 42.53 -4.89
C ARG A 95 13.69 43.61 -5.32
N VAL A 96 14.94 43.24 -5.59
CA VAL A 96 15.95 44.20 -6.08
C VAL A 96 15.50 44.82 -7.41
N LYS A 97 14.89 44.02 -8.30
CA LYS A 97 14.36 44.51 -9.57
C LYS A 97 13.13 45.41 -9.38
N ASP A 98 12.25 45.10 -8.44
CA ASP A 98 11.12 45.97 -8.10
C ASP A 98 11.58 47.33 -7.55
N ASP A 99 12.61 47.35 -6.69
CA ASP A 99 13.23 48.58 -6.18
C ASP A 99 13.86 49.41 -7.32
N GLU A 100 14.55 48.76 -8.26
CA GLU A 100 15.12 49.39 -9.46
C GLU A 100 14.03 50.02 -10.34
N ILE A 101 12.92 49.29 -10.57
CA ILE A 101 11.75 49.78 -11.30
C ILE A 101 11.14 50.99 -10.59
N GLN A 102 11.01 50.94 -9.27
CA GLN A 102 10.42 52.04 -8.50
C GLN A 102 11.29 53.30 -8.60
N LYS A 103 12.61 53.16 -8.48
CA LYS A 103 13.56 54.27 -8.67
C LYS A 103 13.43 54.90 -10.07
N LEU A 104 13.34 54.08 -11.11
CA LEU A 104 13.15 54.57 -12.49
C LEU A 104 11.81 55.27 -12.67
N ARG A 105 10.73 54.79 -12.03
CA ARG A 105 9.42 55.47 -12.05
C ARG A 105 9.49 56.86 -11.44
N ASP A 106 10.19 57.00 -10.32
CA ASP A 106 10.36 58.28 -9.64
C ASP A 106 11.20 59.26 -10.47
N GLU A 107 12.27 58.77 -11.13
CA GLU A 107 13.08 59.57 -12.06
C GLU A 107 12.27 60.04 -13.28
N VAL A 108 11.48 59.15 -13.89
CA VAL A 108 10.57 59.53 -15.00
C VAL A 108 9.55 60.56 -14.55
N LYS A 109 8.99 60.41 -13.35
CA LYS A 109 8.05 61.39 -12.78
C LYS A 109 8.70 62.76 -12.64
N LYS A 110 9.90 62.81 -12.06
CA LYS A 110 10.68 64.05 -11.90
C LYS A 110 10.96 64.73 -13.24
N LEU A 111 11.44 63.97 -14.24
CA LEU A 111 11.71 64.51 -15.58
C LEU A 111 10.44 65.05 -16.27
N ARG A 112 9.28 64.42 -16.05
CA ARG A 112 8.00 64.93 -16.55
C ARG A 112 7.61 66.26 -15.91
N GLU A 113 7.82 66.40 -14.61
CA GLU A 113 7.58 67.66 -13.88
C GLU A 113 8.53 68.77 -14.35
N GLU A 114 9.83 68.47 -14.52
CA GLU A 114 10.82 69.42 -15.05
C GLU A 114 10.49 69.88 -16.47
N ASN A 115 10.08 68.97 -17.35
CA ASN A 115 9.67 69.30 -18.72
C ASN A 115 8.37 70.14 -18.76
N ALA A 116 7.42 69.84 -17.87
CA ALA A 116 6.21 70.65 -17.70
C ALA A 116 6.55 72.07 -17.22
N ALA A 117 7.47 72.22 -16.27
CA ALA A 117 7.94 73.52 -15.80
C ALA A 117 8.66 74.32 -16.90
N ALA A 118 9.53 73.67 -17.68
CA ALA A 118 10.24 74.31 -18.79
C ALA A 118 9.29 74.83 -19.89
N ARG A 119 8.12 74.21 -20.07
CA ARG A 119 7.07 74.70 -21.00
C ARG A 119 6.29 75.91 -20.47
N LEU A 120 6.33 76.15 -19.16
CA LEU A 120 5.63 77.27 -18.51
C LEU A 120 6.54 78.49 -18.29
N GLU A 121 7.85 78.38 -18.53
CA GLU A 121 8.78 79.51 -18.62
C GLU A 121 8.35 80.43 -19.78
N PRO A 122 7.90 81.67 -19.51
CA PRO A 122 7.43 82.56 -20.56
C PRO A 122 8.64 83.10 -21.33
N HIS A 123 8.88 82.55 -22.52
CA HIS A 123 9.65 83.24 -23.55
C HIS A 123 8.89 84.50 -23.97
N PHE A 124 9.11 85.59 -23.24
CA PHE A 124 8.93 86.94 -23.77
C PHE A 124 10.00 87.16 -24.84
N HIS A 125 9.79 86.66 -26.06
CA HIS A 125 10.28 87.33 -27.27
C HIS A 125 9.24 87.17 -28.37
N ALA A 126 8.81 88.34 -28.84
CA ALA A 126 7.83 88.56 -29.87
C ALA A 126 8.21 87.86 -31.18
N GLY A 127 7.19 87.40 -31.92
CA GLY A 127 7.37 86.92 -33.27
C GLY A 127 6.28 85.94 -33.67
N ALA A 128 5.15 86.48 -34.12
CA ALA A 128 4.11 85.71 -34.79
C ALA A 128 4.68 84.93 -35.97
N LEU A 129 4.42 83.61 -36.04
CA LEU A 129 4.26 82.87 -37.28
C LEU A 129 3.28 81.71 -37.05
N PRO A 130 2.44 81.36 -38.04
CA PRO A 130 1.30 80.49 -37.87
C PRO A 130 1.64 79.02 -38.12
N VAL A 131 0.91 78.17 -37.38
CA VAL A 131 0.29 76.91 -37.82
C VAL A 131 1.12 76.06 -38.79
N ALA A 132 1.88 75.13 -38.24
CA ALA A 132 2.11 73.83 -38.85
C ALA A 132 2.51 72.86 -37.75
N ASP A 133 1.69 71.86 -37.47
CA ASP A 133 2.17 70.47 -37.39
C ASP A 133 1.00 69.54 -37.08
N SER A 134 0.64 68.72 -38.06
CA SER A 134 1.26 67.40 -38.28
C SER A 134 0.71 66.39 -37.31
N THR A 135 -0.42 65.83 -37.73
CA THR A 135 -0.93 64.51 -37.33
C THR A 135 0.21 63.50 -37.26
N HIS A 136 0.80 63.32 -36.08
CA HIS A 136 1.61 62.14 -35.79
C HIS A 136 0.64 61.05 -35.37
N GLN A 137 0.26 60.23 -36.36
CA GLN A 137 -0.41 58.97 -36.16
C GLN A 137 0.39 58.15 -35.14
N ILE A 138 -0.22 57.91 -33.99
CA ILE A 138 0.26 56.92 -33.03
C ILE A 138 0.01 55.56 -33.69
N HIS A 139 1.02 55.03 -34.37
CA HIS A 139 1.06 53.63 -34.74
C HIS A 139 1.15 52.83 -33.44
N TYR A 140 0.02 52.22 -33.04
CA TYR A 140 0.00 51.15 -32.06
C TYR A 140 0.80 49.97 -32.65
N LEU A 141 2.09 49.91 -32.35
CA LEU A 141 2.86 48.69 -32.48
C LEU A 141 2.41 47.76 -31.35
N ALA A 142 1.55 46.80 -31.71
CA ALA A 142 1.28 45.65 -30.88
C ALA A 142 2.62 44.97 -30.51
N PRO A 143 2.86 44.59 -29.25
CA PRO A 143 3.97 43.72 -28.93
C PRO A 143 3.65 42.33 -29.49
N SER A 144 4.44 41.89 -30.48
CA SER A 144 4.48 40.50 -30.90
C SER A 144 5.00 39.64 -29.74
N PRO A 145 4.31 38.57 -29.32
CA PRO A 145 4.92 37.56 -28.46
C PRO A 145 5.40 36.41 -29.35
N ASP A 146 6.58 36.56 -29.95
CA ASP A 146 7.37 35.39 -30.36
C ASP A 146 8.09 34.84 -29.11
N ILE A 147 7.30 34.20 -28.25
CA ILE A 147 7.82 33.31 -27.22
C ILE A 147 7.66 31.91 -27.80
N PRO A 148 8.76 31.17 -28.10
CA PRO A 148 8.62 29.78 -28.45
C PRO A 148 8.01 29.04 -27.25
N PRO A 149 7.03 28.14 -27.44
CA PRO A 149 6.49 27.37 -26.33
C PRO A 149 7.63 26.52 -25.74
N PHE A 150 7.96 26.77 -24.48
CA PHE A 150 8.77 25.87 -23.68
C PHE A 150 8.00 24.54 -23.57
N ASN A 151 8.31 23.60 -24.46
CA ASN A 151 7.91 22.21 -24.34
C ASN A 151 8.62 21.61 -23.12
N PHE A 152 7.95 21.61 -21.97
CA PHE A 152 8.22 20.63 -20.94
C PHE A 152 7.61 19.28 -21.39
N THR A 153 8.32 18.58 -22.27
CA THR A 153 8.20 17.13 -22.33
C THR A 153 9.11 16.57 -21.24
N PRO A 154 8.59 16.01 -20.14
CA PRO A 154 9.42 15.15 -19.30
C PRO A 154 9.76 13.92 -20.13
N SER A 155 11.03 13.77 -20.49
CA SER A 155 11.55 12.50 -21.00
C SER A 155 11.18 11.40 -19.99
N PRO A 156 10.53 10.30 -20.41
CA PRO A 156 10.27 9.19 -19.50
C PRO A 156 11.62 8.61 -19.04
N PRO A 157 11.75 8.21 -17.76
CA PRO A 157 12.92 7.46 -17.34
C PRO A 157 12.97 6.18 -18.17
N ASN A 158 14.15 5.94 -18.74
CA ASN A 158 14.49 4.77 -19.52
C ASN A 158 14.42 3.55 -18.59
N LEU A 159 13.23 2.95 -18.48
CA LEU A 159 13.04 1.66 -17.83
C LEU A 159 13.46 0.60 -18.84
N THR A 160 14.75 0.28 -18.85
CA THR A 160 15.20 -1.03 -19.31
C THR A 160 14.48 -2.08 -18.44
N PRO A 161 13.69 -2.98 -19.02
CA PRO A 161 13.21 -4.14 -18.29
C PRO A 161 14.45 -5.00 -18.02
N LEU A 162 14.87 -5.09 -16.75
CA LEU A 162 15.78 -6.13 -16.35
C LEU A 162 15.01 -7.45 -16.47
N VAL A 163 15.18 -8.11 -17.62
CA VAL A 163 14.81 -9.51 -17.84
C VAL A 163 15.59 -10.31 -16.79
N ILE A 164 14.90 -10.73 -15.74
CA ILE A 164 15.41 -11.77 -14.85
C ILE A 164 15.21 -13.07 -15.62
N GLU A 165 16.21 -13.42 -16.44
CA GLU A 165 16.43 -14.80 -16.85
C GLU A 165 16.76 -15.60 -15.59
N GLY A 166 15.71 -16.12 -14.95
CA GLY A 166 15.85 -17.20 -13.99
C GLY A 166 16.16 -18.47 -14.75
N THR A 167 17.44 -18.79 -14.90
CA THR A 167 17.91 -20.15 -15.18
C THR A 167 17.49 -21.04 -14.01
N THR A 168 16.27 -21.57 -14.07
CA THR A 168 15.89 -22.75 -13.29
C THR A 168 16.70 -23.92 -13.81
N GLN A 169 17.82 -24.21 -13.15
CA GLN A 169 18.40 -25.55 -13.18
C GLN A 169 17.37 -26.49 -12.54
N HIS A 170 16.71 -27.26 -13.39
CA HIS A 170 16.05 -28.49 -13.01
C HIS A 170 17.09 -29.42 -12.37
N SER A 171 17.01 -29.58 -11.06
CA SER A 171 17.49 -30.78 -10.39
C SER A 171 16.27 -31.67 -10.16
N ASP A 172 16.09 -32.63 -11.07
CA ASP A 172 15.17 -33.74 -10.91
C ASP A 172 15.60 -34.56 -9.68
N ASN A 173 14.86 -34.39 -8.58
CA ASN A 173 14.77 -35.40 -7.54
C ASN A 173 13.29 -35.79 -7.45
N GLU A 174 12.92 -36.77 -8.25
CA GLU A 174 11.69 -37.54 -8.08
C GLU A 174 11.74 -38.25 -6.72
N PHE A 175 11.20 -37.61 -5.68
CA PHE A 175 10.75 -38.35 -4.51
C PHE A 175 9.36 -38.90 -4.79
N PHE A 176 9.33 -40.20 -5.02
CA PHE A 176 8.13 -41.01 -5.17
C PHE A 176 7.27 -40.90 -3.90
N VAL A 177 6.19 -40.13 -3.95
CA VAL A 177 5.18 -40.05 -2.88
C VAL A 177 3.99 -40.93 -3.29
N PRO A 178 3.69 -42.02 -2.56
CA PRO A 178 2.50 -42.84 -2.82
C PRO A 178 1.21 -42.02 -2.70
N GLU A 179 0.29 -42.23 -3.65
CA GLU A 179 -0.94 -41.47 -3.89
C GLU A 179 -1.97 -41.45 -2.74
N PHE A 180 -1.74 -42.20 -1.66
CA PHE A 180 -2.69 -42.35 -0.56
C PHE A 180 -2.63 -41.23 0.50
N ILE A 181 -1.62 -40.35 0.49
CA ILE A 181 -1.43 -39.30 1.52
C ILE A 181 -1.96 -37.93 1.07
N ARG A 182 -2.89 -37.88 0.11
CA ARG A 182 -3.62 -36.65 -0.27
C ARG A 182 -5.09 -36.81 0.09
N GLU A 183 -5.43 -36.75 1.36
CA GLU A 183 -6.73 -36.28 1.87
C GLU A 183 -6.82 -36.51 3.38
N GLU A 184 -6.21 -35.62 4.16
CA GLU A 184 -6.77 -35.20 5.45
C GLU A 184 -6.04 -33.94 5.94
N ILE A 185 -6.32 -32.80 5.29
CA ILE A 185 -6.11 -31.52 5.96
C ILE A 185 -7.32 -31.35 6.87
N VAL A 186 -7.18 -31.85 8.09
CA VAL A 186 -8.03 -31.43 9.20
C VAL A 186 -7.81 -29.93 9.37
N GLU A 187 -8.82 -29.15 8.98
CA GLU A 187 -8.96 -27.74 9.36
C GLU A 187 -8.83 -27.64 10.88
N GLN A 188 -7.66 -27.22 11.36
CA GLN A 188 -7.54 -26.76 12.73
C GLN A 188 -8.26 -25.41 12.82
N GLU A 189 -9.53 -25.47 13.21
CA GLU A 189 -10.23 -24.38 13.89
C GLU A 189 -9.45 -24.02 15.15
N GLU A 190 -8.48 -23.10 15.03
CA GLU A 190 -7.97 -22.37 16.19
C GLU A 190 -9.07 -21.43 16.70
N ASN A 191 -9.82 -21.99 17.65
CA ASN A 191 -10.44 -21.36 18.81
C ASN A 191 -10.70 -19.85 18.74
N ILE A 192 -11.96 -19.53 18.47
CA ILE A 192 -12.58 -18.21 18.43
C ILE A 192 -12.85 -17.77 19.88
N ASP A 193 -11.97 -17.00 20.54
CA ASP A 193 -12.40 -16.26 21.76
C ASP A 193 -11.69 -14.93 22.08
N ASP A 194 -10.90 -14.36 21.17
CA ASP A 194 -10.41 -12.98 21.31
C ASP A 194 -11.11 -12.03 20.34
N GLN A 195 -12.45 -12.08 20.29
CA GLN A 195 -13.21 -11.02 19.63
C GLN A 195 -13.08 -9.73 20.46
N MET A 196 -12.70 -8.63 19.81
CA MET A 196 -12.56 -7.33 20.45
C MET A 196 -13.87 -6.91 21.13
N LYS A 197 -13.89 -6.85 22.47
CA LYS A 197 -15.11 -6.58 23.25
C LYS A 197 -15.38 -5.09 23.43
N GLU A 198 -14.33 -4.26 23.43
CA GLU A 198 -14.45 -2.82 23.66
C GLU A 198 -14.10 -1.97 22.43
N PHE A 199 -14.90 -0.93 22.19
CA PHE A 199 -14.68 0.01 21.09
C PHE A 199 -13.38 0.82 21.24
N ARG A 200 -12.94 1.09 22.48
CA ARG A 200 -11.67 1.79 22.74
C ARG A 200 -10.46 0.95 22.31
N ASP A 201 -10.51 -0.35 22.58
CA ASP A 201 -9.47 -1.29 22.17
C ASP A 201 -9.43 -1.41 20.65
N ALA A 202 -10.60 -1.41 20.00
CA ALA A 202 -10.69 -1.38 18.54
C ALA A 202 -10.04 -0.10 17.95
N ILE A 203 -10.25 1.07 18.55
CA ILE A 203 -9.59 2.30 18.10
C ILE A 203 -8.07 2.20 18.25
N LYS A 204 -7.59 1.73 19.41
CA LYS A 204 -6.15 1.59 19.68
C LYS A 204 -5.50 0.61 18.70
N PHE A 205 -6.08 -0.57 18.57
CA PHE A 205 -5.63 -1.60 17.64
C PHE A 205 -5.64 -1.09 16.19
N SER A 206 -6.68 -0.31 15.81
CA SER A 206 -6.76 0.27 14.47
C SER A 206 -5.62 1.22 14.16
N ARG A 207 -5.26 2.09 15.11
CA ARG A 207 -4.18 3.07 14.96
C ARG A 207 -2.81 2.41 14.89
N GLU A 208 -2.61 1.34 15.64
CA GLU A 208 -1.32 0.64 15.72
C GLU A 208 -1.07 -0.29 14.53
N ASN A 209 -2.11 -0.90 13.95
CA ASN A 209 -1.94 -2.00 12.98
C ASN A 209 -2.34 -1.68 11.53
N PHE A 210 -3.13 -0.62 11.29
CA PHE A 210 -3.70 -0.35 9.97
C PHE A 210 -3.39 1.05 9.42
N TYR A 211 -2.38 1.73 9.97
CA TYR A 211 -1.92 3.00 9.43
C TYR A 211 -1.29 2.80 8.04
N SER A 212 -1.93 3.31 6.99
CA SER A 212 -1.41 3.25 5.62
C SER A 212 -1.62 4.60 4.93
N GLU A 213 -0.53 5.33 4.74
CA GLU A 213 -0.52 6.68 4.14
C GLU A 213 -1.21 6.71 2.76
N GLU A 214 -1.06 5.67 1.96
CA GLU A 214 -1.66 5.55 0.62
C GLU A 214 -3.21 5.43 0.59
N LEU A 215 -3.82 5.07 1.72
CA LEU A 215 -5.28 4.91 1.84
C LEU A 215 -5.94 6.06 2.62
N MET A 216 -5.15 7.00 3.15
CA MET A 216 -5.63 8.14 3.95
C MET A 216 -6.41 9.17 3.13
N ASP A 217 -6.15 9.24 1.83
CA ASP A 217 -6.78 10.22 0.93
C ASP A 217 -8.24 9.86 0.58
N TYR A 218 -8.74 8.72 1.05
CA TYR A 218 -10.04 8.19 0.66
C TYR A 218 -10.90 7.87 1.87
N ASP A 219 -12.20 8.21 1.76
CA ASP A 219 -13.17 7.75 2.75
C ASP A 219 -13.45 6.26 2.57
N LEU A 220 -12.83 5.44 3.42
CA LEU A 220 -13.02 3.98 3.47
C LEU A 220 -13.96 3.56 4.60
N SER A 221 -14.65 4.50 5.26
CA SER A 221 -15.55 4.24 6.39
C SER A 221 -16.71 3.28 6.08
N SER A 222 -17.04 3.13 4.80
CA SER A 222 -18.05 2.17 4.32
C SER A 222 -17.55 0.72 4.29
N TYR A 223 -16.24 0.50 4.29
CA TYR A 223 -15.61 -0.81 4.09
C TYR A 223 -14.75 -1.26 5.28
N LEU A 224 -14.20 -0.31 6.03
CA LEU A 224 -13.30 -0.55 7.15
C LEU A 224 -13.91 0.01 8.44
N PHE A 225 -13.34 -0.38 9.57
CA PHE A 225 -13.69 0.16 10.88
C PHE A 225 -13.55 1.69 10.89
N ASN A 226 -14.64 2.38 11.24
CA ASN A 226 -14.68 3.83 11.35
C ASN A 226 -14.59 4.25 12.84
N PRO A 227 -13.46 4.85 13.27
CA PRO A 227 -13.28 5.30 14.66
C PRO A 227 -14.25 6.41 15.07
N ASP A 228 -14.71 7.22 14.11
CA ASP A 228 -15.68 8.31 14.31
C ASP A 228 -17.13 7.86 14.06
N GLY A 229 -17.31 6.59 13.68
CA GLY A 229 -18.60 5.98 13.39
C GLY A 229 -19.38 5.58 14.64
N LYS A 230 -20.30 4.63 14.47
CA LYS A 230 -21.09 4.10 15.60
C LYS A 230 -20.16 3.39 16.59
N LYS A 231 -20.28 3.75 17.88
CA LYS A 231 -19.49 3.19 18.99
C LYS A 231 -19.94 1.77 19.38
N VAL A 232 -19.96 0.87 18.41
CA VAL A 232 -20.37 -0.53 18.53
C VAL A 232 -19.32 -1.41 17.89
N VAL A 233 -19.08 -2.58 18.48
CA VAL A 233 -18.18 -3.60 17.93
C VAL A 233 -18.95 -4.93 17.89
N PRO A 234 -18.94 -5.69 16.78
CA PRO A 234 -18.40 -5.31 15.48
C PRO A 234 -19.24 -4.24 14.76
N GLN A 235 -18.59 -3.34 14.01
CA GLN A 235 -19.28 -2.45 13.08
C GLN A 235 -19.71 -3.20 11.80
N LEU A 236 -20.92 -2.92 11.31
CA LEU A 236 -21.38 -3.48 10.03
C LEU A 236 -20.83 -2.65 8.88
N VAL A 237 -20.07 -3.29 7.98
CA VAL A 237 -19.45 -2.66 6.82
C VAL A 237 -19.84 -3.38 5.53
N LEU A 238 -19.67 -2.72 4.39
CA LEU A 238 -19.98 -3.29 3.08
C LEU A 238 -18.91 -4.29 2.63
N ASP A 239 -19.35 -5.33 1.93
CA ASP A 239 -18.44 -6.22 1.21
C ASP A 239 -17.75 -5.49 0.05
N LEU A 240 -16.46 -5.76 -0.11
CA LEU A 240 -15.63 -5.22 -1.18
C LEU A 240 -15.90 -6.02 -2.47
N GLY A 241 -16.82 -5.50 -3.28
CA GLY A 241 -17.26 -6.06 -4.56
C GLY A 241 -16.19 -5.99 -5.67
N THR A 242 -16.60 -5.53 -6.85
CA THR A 242 -15.68 -5.39 -7.99
C THR A 242 -14.82 -4.11 -7.87
N PRO A 243 -13.68 -4.02 -8.57
CA PRO A 243 -12.89 -2.79 -8.62
C PRO A 243 -13.68 -1.55 -9.06
N SER A 244 -14.66 -1.71 -9.96
CA SER A 244 -15.55 -0.63 -10.40
C SER A 244 -16.44 -0.16 -9.26
N ASP A 245 -17.13 -1.10 -8.58
CA ASP A 245 -18.02 -0.76 -7.47
C ASP A 245 -17.26 -0.06 -6.33
N PHE A 246 -16.04 -0.53 -6.04
CA PHE A 246 -15.17 0.07 -5.04
C PHE A 246 -14.78 1.51 -5.41
N TYR A 247 -14.34 1.72 -6.65
CA TYR A 247 -14.00 3.04 -7.16
C TYR A 247 -15.19 4.01 -7.10
N GLU A 248 -16.36 3.58 -7.56
CA GLU A 248 -17.56 4.42 -7.61
C GLU A 248 -18.09 4.74 -6.21
N THR A 249 -18.01 3.80 -5.27
CA THR A 249 -18.49 4.02 -3.91
C THR A 249 -17.58 4.98 -3.15
N VAL A 250 -16.26 4.85 -3.32
CA VAL A 250 -15.27 5.74 -2.68
C VAL A 250 -15.34 7.16 -3.25
N ASN A 251 -15.61 7.31 -4.55
CA ASN A 251 -15.68 8.62 -5.20
C ASN A 251 -17.09 9.18 -5.34
N LYS A 252 -18.08 8.59 -4.67
CA LYS A 252 -19.50 8.97 -4.83
C LYS A 252 -19.79 10.43 -4.49
N GLU A 253 -19.02 11.01 -3.56
CA GLU A 253 -19.18 12.40 -3.11
C GLU A 253 -18.32 13.40 -3.89
N VAL A 254 -17.43 12.90 -4.78
CA VAL A 254 -16.58 13.74 -5.62
C VAL A 254 -17.38 14.19 -6.83
N MET A 255 -17.76 15.47 -6.86
CA MET A 255 -18.39 16.08 -8.04
C MET A 255 -17.47 15.93 -9.25
N ASN A 256 -17.98 15.33 -10.33
CA ASN A 256 -17.28 15.07 -11.61
C ASN A 256 -16.23 13.95 -11.61
N CYS A 257 -16.38 12.88 -10.82
CA CYS A 257 -15.53 11.70 -11.00
C CYS A 257 -15.76 11.04 -12.38
N SER A 258 -14.68 10.76 -13.12
CA SER A 258 -14.76 9.98 -14.37
C SER A 258 -15.36 8.62 -14.11
N LYS A 259 -16.12 8.07 -15.06
CA LYS A 259 -16.60 6.69 -14.96
C LYS A 259 -15.43 5.72 -15.01
N TRP A 260 -15.60 4.54 -14.43
CA TRP A 260 -14.54 3.52 -14.37
C TRP A 260 -13.99 3.17 -15.76
N GLU A 261 -14.87 3.09 -16.77
CA GLU A 261 -14.52 2.77 -18.16
C GLU A 261 -13.68 3.85 -18.82
N ASP A 262 -13.81 5.10 -18.38
CA ASP A 262 -13.11 6.25 -18.93
C ASP A 262 -11.71 6.44 -18.31
N LEU A 263 -11.37 5.65 -17.29
CA LEU A 263 -10.07 5.71 -16.63
C LEU A 263 -8.96 5.06 -17.45
N SER A 264 -7.76 5.62 -17.39
CA SER A 264 -6.58 4.99 -17.98
C SER A 264 -6.26 3.64 -17.32
N SER A 265 -5.60 2.75 -18.06
CA SER A 265 -5.22 1.41 -17.57
C SER A 265 -4.34 1.45 -16.31
N THR A 266 -3.48 2.47 -16.21
CA THR A 266 -2.64 2.74 -15.05
C THR A 266 -3.47 3.12 -13.83
N VAL A 267 -4.48 3.99 -14.00
CA VAL A 267 -5.38 4.41 -12.92
C VAL A 267 -6.25 3.24 -12.45
N GLN A 268 -6.81 2.46 -13.37
CA GLN A 268 -7.55 1.25 -13.01
C GLN A 268 -6.68 0.22 -12.27
N ARG A 269 -5.40 0.07 -12.68
CA ARG A 269 -4.44 -0.80 -11.98
C ARG A 269 -4.18 -0.31 -10.55
N ASN A 270 -4.02 1.00 -10.36
CA ASN A 270 -3.87 1.59 -9.03
C ASN A 270 -5.09 1.27 -8.15
N TRP A 271 -6.31 1.47 -8.65
CA TRP A 271 -7.52 1.14 -7.92
C TRP A 271 -7.67 -0.36 -7.60
N ARG A 272 -7.24 -1.25 -8.49
CA ARG A 272 -7.17 -2.69 -8.20
C ARG A 272 -6.21 -3.01 -7.05
N ASN A 273 -5.05 -2.36 -7.00
CA ASN A 273 -4.09 -2.52 -5.91
C ASN A 273 -4.66 -1.98 -4.59
N LYS A 274 -5.32 -0.82 -4.63
CA LYS A 274 -6.02 -0.26 -3.46
C LYS A 274 -7.10 -1.21 -2.95
N LEU A 275 -7.96 -1.73 -3.83
CA LEU A 275 -8.97 -2.73 -3.47
C LEU A 275 -8.32 -3.95 -2.78
N LYS A 276 -7.21 -4.45 -3.31
CA LYS A 276 -6.50 -5.60 -2.72
C LYS A 276 -6.02 -5.29 -1.30
N LYS A 277 -5.38 -4.13 -1.08
CA LYS A 277 -4.96 -3.68 0.24
C LYS A 277 -6.15 -3.51 1.20
N THR A 278 -7.24 -2.89 0.76
CA THR A 278 -8.46 -2.73 1.55
C THR A 278 -9.06 -4.08 1.92
N LYS A 279 -9.04 -5.08 1.03
CA LYS A 279 -9.49 -6.46 1.34
C LYS A 279 -8.63 -7.13 2.39
N GLU A 280 -7.33 -6.96 2.33
CA GLU A 280 -6.41 -7.50 3.35
C GLU A 280 -6.65 -6.87 4.72
N ILE A 281 -6.87 -5.55 4.78
CA ILE A 281 -7.21 -4.84 6.02
C ILE A 281 -8.60 -5.28 6.52
N GLN A 282 -9.60 -5.35 5.64
CA GLN A 282 -10.95 -5.78 5.98
C GLN A 282 -10.95 -7.20 6.59
N LYS A 283 -10.22 -8.14 5.98
CA LYS A 283 -10.08 -9.50 6.51
C LYS A 283 -9.41 -9.53 7.89
N LYS A 284 -8.38 -8.70 8.12
CA LYS A 284 -7.72 -8.59 9.43
C LYS A 284 -8.64 -7.98 10.48
N GLN A 285 -9.40 -6.94 10.15
CA GLN A 285 -10.37 -6.32 11.05
C GLN A 285 -11.55 -7.25 11.36
N GLU A 286 -12.01 -8.03 10.39
CA GLU A 286 -13.04 -9.05 10.59
C GLU A 286 -12.54 -10.18 11.49
N LYS A 287 -11.31 -10.67 11.27
CA LYS A 287 -10.69 -11.67 12.16
C LYS A 287 -10.50 -11.15 13.58
N ALA A 288 -10.20 -9.86 13.75
CA ALA A 288 -10.11 -9.20 15.05
C ALA A 288 -11.49 -8.91 15.70
N GLY A 289 -12.61 -9.21 15.03
CA GLY A 289 -13.95 -8.93 15.53
C GLY A 289 -14.34 -7.44 15.53
N MET A 290 -13.57 -6.58 14.86
CA MET A 290 -13.84 -5.13 14.79
C MET A 290 -15.02 -4.79 13.89
N ILE A 291 -15.16 -5.57 12.83
CA ILE A 291 -16.17 -5.38 11.80
C ILE A 291 -16.84 -6.70 11.46
N LYS A 292 -18.02 -6.61 10.85
CA LYS A 292 -18.73 -7.74 10.26
C LYS A 292 -19.17 -7.33 8.86
N VAL A 293 -18.71 -8.09 7.87
CA VAL A 293 -18.94 -7.77 6.46
C VAL A 293 -20.36 -8.17 6.06
N GLN A 294 -21.11 -7.22 5.50
CA GLN A 294 -22.44 -7.45 4.96
C GLN A 294 -22.41 -7.54 3.44
N LYS A 295 -22.76 -8.71 2.89
CA LYS A 295 -22.92 -8.89 1.44
C LYS A 295 -24.02 -7.97 0.91
N GLN A 296 -23.73 -7.21 -0.15
CA GLN A 296 -24.63 -6.20 -0.73
C GLN A 296 -26.05 -6.71 -1.06
N GLN A 297 -26.24 -8.01 -1.34
CA GLN A 297 -27.55 -8.61 -1.60
C GLN A 297 -28.52 -8.57 -0.40
N GLN A 298 -28.03 -8.51 0.84
CA GLN A 298 -28.88 -8.45 2.04
C GLN A 298 -29.35 -7.02 2.39
N VAL A 299 -28.74 -5.99 1.82
CA VAL A 299 -29.14 -4.60 2.06
C VAL A 299 -30.44 -4.29 1.29
N LYS A 300 -30.55 -4.75 0.03
CA LYS A 300 -31.75 -4.55 -0.81
C LYS A 300 -33.02 -5.19 -0.23
N THR A 301 -32.91 -6.34 0.45
CA THR A 301 -34.05 -7.03 1.08
C THR A 301 -34.53 -6.39 2.38
N ARG A 302 -33.64 -5.70 3.13
CA ARG A 302 -34.02 -4.97 4.36
C ARG A 302 -34.67 -3.62 4.08
N THR A 303 -34.21 -2.84 3.10
CA THR A 303 -34.86 -1.58 2.71
C THR A 303 -36.22 -1.78 2.05
N LEU A 304 -36.42 -2.87 1.31
CA LEU A 304 -37.73 -3.17 0.71
C LEU A 304 -38.79 -3.56 1.75
N ARG A 305 -38.40 -4.24 2.84
CA ARG A 305 -39.33 -4.56 3.96
C ARG A 305 -39.68 -3.33 4.81
N ARG A 306 -38.79 -2.36 4.95
CA ARG A 306 -39.07 -1.10 5.68
C ARG A 306 -39.94 -0.10 4.91
N ARG A 307 -40.08 -0.24 3.60
CA ARG A 307 -41.00 0.58 2.77
C ARG A 307 -42.38 -0.06 2.59
N LYS A 308 -42.58 -1.29 3.09
CA LYS A 308 -43.85 -2.03 2.99
C LYS A 308 -44.60 -2.17 4.32
N ASN A 309 -44.06 -1.60 5.40
CA ASN A 309 -44.72 -1.48 6.70
C ASN A 309 -44.91 -0.01 7.03
#